data_AF-K2CBL8-F1
#
_entry.id   AF-K2CBL8-F1
#
_cell.length_a   1.000
_cell.length_b   1.000
_cell.length_c   1.000
_cell.angle_alpha   90.00
_cell.angle_beta   90.00
_cell.angle_gamma   90.00
#
_symmetry.space_group_name_H-M   'P 1'
#
loop_
_entity.id
_entity.type
_entity.pdbx_description
1 polymer ?
#
loop_
_entity_poly.entity_id
_entity_poly.type
_entity_poly.pdbx_seq_one_letter_code
_entity_poly.pdbx_strand_id
1 'polypeptide(L)'
;MNRLIQLAKKYHLEIIIALFALLFSAWLYLFTFSYQDGSMIIASKAWSDFASHIPLIRSFSFGDNFPPQYPLFSGPFIKYHFLFYAAAGVLEKIGLRIDFALNILSIFGFTFLILMIFLFSKEIFKSKIVGAVSILFFIFNGSLSFIEYFKNNGLSLDSLVLILSNTKFTSFGPYDGGIISAFWNLNIYTNQRHLALSYALSLFIIFLLLRFKESQEHKNFEKTLFLGILLGLSFMLNMATFLMTVVILFCLMVFLKNQRTYIFLTLLIAGIISLPQYLFIQKDASDFNIIINTGYLIENLSLGNFINYWFRNLGLHLI
;
A
#
# COMPACT_ATOMS: atom_id res chain seq x y z
N MET A 1 27.64 -25.22 -7.44
CA MET A 1 27.80 -24.17 -8.47
C MET A 1 26.86 -24.36 -9.67
N ASN A 2 26.83 -25.53 -10.34
CA ASN A 2 26.00 -25.76 -11.53
C ASN A 2 24.48 -25.55 -11.35
N ARG A 3 23.91 -25.92 -10.18
CA ARG A 3 22.47 -25.76 -9.90
C ARG A 3 22.03 -24.29 -9.77
N LEU A 4 22.88 -23.44 -9.18
CA LEU A 4 22.63 -22.00 -9.06
C LEU A 4 22.66 -21.32 -10.43
N ILE A 5 23.63 -21.68 -11.27
CA ILE A 5 23.73 -21.17 -12.65
C ILE A 5 22.50 -21.58 -13.47
N GLN A 6 22.03 -22.82 -13.32
CA GLN A 6 20.80 -23.29 -13.98
C GLN A 6 19.55 -22.55 -13.49
N LEU A 7 19.42 -22.32 -12.18
CA LEU A 7 18.30 -21.54 -11.63
C LEU A 7 18.35 -20.09 -12.11
N ALA A 8 19.53 -19.47 -12.11
CA ALA A 8 19.73 -18.12 -12.61
C ALA A 8 19.34 -18.00 -14.09
N LYS A 9 19.73 -18.97 -14.93
CA LYS A 9 19.31 -19.01 -16.34
C LYS A 9 17.78 -19.17 -16.48
N LYS A 10 17.16 -20.04 -15.68
CA LYS A 10 15.71 -20.31 -15.73
C LYS A 10 14.84 -19.14 -15.27
N TYR A 11 15.29 -18.42 -14.25
CA TYR A 11 14.53 -17.34 -13.59
C TYR A 11 15.19 -15.97 -13.74
N HIS A 12 15.99 -15.76 -14.80
CA HIS A 12 16.75 -14.52 -14.99
C HIS A 12 15.86 -13.27 -14.93
N LEU A 13 14.70 -13.29 -15.58
CA LEU A 13 13.78 -12.16 -15.57
C LEU A 13 13.19 -11.90 -14.18
N GLU A 14 12.81 -12.97 -13.47
CA GLU A 14 12.31 -12.85 -12.09
C GLU A 14 13.39 -12.30 -11.13
N ILE A 15 14.65 -12.69 -11.33
CA ILE A 15 15.78 -12.16 -10.55
C ILE A 15 16.01 -10.69 -10.87
N ILE A 16 15.99 -10.31 -12.16
CA ILE A 16 16.12 -8.91 -12.59
C ILE A 16 15.01 -8.06 -11.97
N ILE A 17 13.77 -8.55 -11.99
CA ILE A 17 12.62 -7.84 -11.40
C ILE A 17 12.76 -7.72 -9.89
N ALA A 18 13.22 -8.77 -9.20
CA ALA A 18 13.46 -8.71 -7.76
C ALA A 18 14.57 -7.72 -7.38
N LEU A 19 15.67 -7.71 -8.14
CA LEU A 19 16.76 -6.74 -7.94
C LEU A 19 16.29 -5.32 -8.24
N PHE A 20 15.56 -5.11 -9.35
CA PHE A 20 14.97 -3.81 -9.67
C PHE A 20 14.03 -3.33 -8.56
N ALA A 21 13.10 -4.18 -8.10
CA ALA A 21 12.15 -3.85 -7.05
C ALA A 21 12.87 -3.43 -5.75
N LEU A 22 13.90 -4.17 -5.36
CA LEU A 22 14.69 -3.85 -4.17
C LEU A 22 15.47 -2.55 -4.30
N LEU A 23 16.20 -2.37 -5.41
CA LEU A 23 17.03 -1.18 -5.64
C LEU A 23 16.17 0.08 -5.81
N PHE A 24 15.06 -0.02 -6.53
CA PHE A 24 14.11 1.07 -6.70
C PHE A 24 13.46 1.46 -5.37
N SER A 25 13.02 0.49 -4.57
CA SER A 25 12.47 0.74 -3.23
C SER A 25 13.52 1.37 -2.31
N ALA A 26 14.75 0.87 -2.32
CA ALA A 26 15.86 1.42 -1.53
C ALA A 26 16.14 2.87 -1.91
N TRP A 27 16.29 3.17 -3.19
CA TRP A 27 16.45 4.54 -3.69
C TRP A 27 15.31 5.44 -3.23
N LEU A 28 14.06 5.02 -3.39
CA LEU A 28 12.88 5.82 -3.05
C LEU A 28 12.81 6.17 -1.56
N TYR A 29 13.02 5.20 -0.67
CA TYR A 29 12.85 5.43 0.77
C TYR A 29 14.07 6.07 1.44
N LEU A 30 15.28 5.72 1.01
CA LEU A 30 16.50 6.35 1.52
C LEU A 30 16.61 7.81 1.07
N PHE A 31 16.05 8.16 -0.09
CA PHE A 31 15.98 9.55 -0.56
C PHE A 31 14.94 10.39 0.21
N THR A 32 13.84 9.78 0.68
CA THR A 32 12.74 10.53 1.30
C THR A 32 12.90 10.75 2.79
N PHE A 33 13.68 9.92 3.47
CA PHE A 33 13.98 10.08 4.89
C PHE A 33 15.39 9.61 5.20
N SER A 34 16.20 10.50 5.73
CA SER A 34 17.58 10.21 6.13
C SER A 34 17.94 11.01 7.38
N TYR A 35 19.19 10.88 7.81
CA TYR A 35 19.68 11.54 9.00
C TYR A 35 21.12 11.99 8.77
N GLN A 36 21.36 13.27 8.98
CA GLN A 36 22.63 13.95 8.73
C GLN A 36 22.93 14.92 9.87
N ASP A 37 24.14 14.85 10.44
CA ASP A 37 24.65 15.80 11.44
C ASP A 37 23.69 16.06 12.62
N GLY A 38 23.13 14.99 13.20
CA GLY A 38 22.18 15.09 14.32
C GLY A 38 20.77 15.51 13.92
N SER A 39 20.53 15.79 12.64
CA SER A 39 19.27 16.28 12.11
C SER A 39 18.58 15.23 11.23
N MET A 40 17.27 15.10 11.41
CA MET A 40 16.43 14.32 10.50
C MET A 40 16.21 15.10 9.20
N ILE A 41 16.54 14.49 8.07
CA ILE A 41 16.33 15.07 6.75
C ILE A 41 15.12 14.39 6.13
N ILE A 42 14.06 15.15 5.88
CA ILE A 42 12.79 14.65 5.38
C ILE A 42 12.49 15.35 4.06
N ALA A 43 12.09 14.59 3.04
CA ALA A 43 11.71 15.17 1.77
C ALA A 43 10.54 16.15 1.93
N SER A 44 10.58 17.25 1.18
CA SER A 44 9.62 18.37 1.29
C SER A 44 8.17 18.00 0.99
N LYS A 45 7.88 16.84 0.39
CA LYS A 45 6.52 16.34 0.15
C LYS A 45 6.03 15.34 1.20
N ALA A 46 6.91 14.94 2.12
CA ALA A 46 6.61 13.99 3.20
C ALA A 46 6.56 14.66 4.58
N TRP A 47 7.07 15.90 4.72
CA TRP A 47 7.25 16.56 6.02
C TRP A 47 6.00 16.61 6.89
N SER A 48 4.83 16.91 6.30
CA SER A 48 3.57 17.06 7.04
C SER A 48 3.09 15.74 7.62
N ASP A 49 3.17 14.65 6.85
CA ASP A 49 2.81 13.32 7.33
C ASP A 49 3.83 12.82 8.37
N PHE A 50 5.11 13.11 8.15
CA PHE A 50 6.19 12.71 9.06
C PHE A 50 6.17 13.45 10.39
N ALA A 51 5.59 14.66 10.43
CA ALA A 51 5.31 15.37 11.68
C ALA A 51 4.39 14.56 12.60
N SER A 52 3.56 13.65 12.05
CA SER A 52 2.77 12.69 12.84
C SER A 52 3.47 11.34 13.04
N HIS A 53 4.14 10.82 12.00
CA HIS A 53 4.76 9.48 12.04
C HIS A 53 5.95 9.41 12.97
N ILE A 54 6.83 10.42 13.00
CA ILE A 54 8.04 10.40 13.83
C ILE A 54 7.69 10.40 15.32
N PRO A 55 6.83 11.30 15.83
CA PRO A 55 6.37 11.21 17.22
C PRO A 55 5.70 9.89 17.54
N LEU A 56 4.94 9.32 16.60
CA LEU A 56 4.30 8.01 16.79
C LEU A 56 5.33 6.90 16.96
N ILE A 57 6.32 6.80 16.07
CA ILE A 57 7.43 5.85 16.21
C ILE A 57 8.13 6.04 17.56
N ARG A 58 8.46 7.29 17.91
CA ARG A 58 9.19 7.63 19.13
C ARG A 58 8.40 7.39 20.42
N SER A 59 7.07 7.45 20.35
CA SER A 59 6.22 7.08 21.47
C SER A 59 6.39 5.60 21.86
N PHE A 60 6.70 4.72 20.90
CA PHE A 60 6.98 3.30 21.17
C PHE A 60 8.44 3.03 21.49
N SER A 61 9.38 3.80 20.94
CA SER A 61 10.82 3.58 21.14
C SER A 61 11.35 4.19 22.43
N PHE A 62 11.10 5.48 22.66
CA PHE A 62 11.52 6.22 23.84
C PHE A 62 10.44 6.37 24.91
N GLY A 63 9.17 6.25 24.51
CA GLY A 63 8.04 6.25 25.43
C GLY A 63 7.55 4.86 25.81
N ASP A 64 6.64 4.82 26.79
CA ASP A 64 5.89 3.63 27.19
C ASP A 64 4.47 3.67 26.60
N ASN A 65 4.37 3.75 25.27
CA ASN A 65 3.08 3.87 24.58
C ASN A 65 2.32 2.54 24.46
N PHE A 66 2.09 1.89 25.59
CA PHE A 66 1.23 0.71 25.72
C PHE A 66 0.36 0.86 26.98
N PRO A 67 -0.97 0.96 26.84
CA PRO A 67 -1.77 0.87 25.62
C PRO A 67 -1.54 2.03 24.62
N PRO A 68 -1.60 1.78 23.29
CA PRO A 68 -1.29 2.81 22.28
C PRO A 68 -2.21 4.04 22.29
N GLN A 69 -1.63 5.23 22.45
CA GLN A 69 -2.28 6.55 22.43
C GLN A 69 -1.59 7.50 21.44
N TYR A 70 -2.32 8.51 20.95
CA TYR A 70 -1.74 9.49 20.04
C TYR A 70 -0.73 10.38 20.79
N PRO A 71 0.52 10.48 20.33
CA PRO A 71 1.52 11.34 20.98
C PRO A 71 1.21 12.83 20.83
N LEU A 72 0.42 13.20 19.82
CA LEU A 72 0.03 14.58 19.52
C LEU A 72 -1.38 14.94 20.00
N PHE A 73 -2.15 13.97 20.49
CA PHE A 73 -3.52 14.17 20.97
C PHE A 73 -3.77 13.28 22.19
N SER A 74 -3.43 13.80 23.36
CA SER A 74 -3.46 13.07 24.62
C SER A 74 -4.88 12.67 25.04
N GLY A 75 -5.01 11.47 25.61
CA GLY A 75 -6.25 10.96 26.19
C GLY A 75 -6.78 9.74 25.43
N PRO A 76 -7.25 9.90 24.18
CA PRO A 76 -7.79 8.78 23.41
C PRO A 76 -6.74 7.76 22.94
N PHE A 77 -7.17 6.51 22.82
CA PHE A 77 -6.42 5.46 22.15
C PHE A 77 -6.26 5.75 20.66
N ILE A 78 -5.19 5.20 20.08
CA ILE A 78 -4.98 5.31 18.63
C ILE A 78 -6.03 4.49 17.90
N LYS A 79 -6.74 5.16 16.98
CA LYS A 79 -7.72 4.54 16.07
C LYS A 79 -7.17 4.36 14.64
N TYR A 80 -6.07 5.05 14.32
CA TYR A 80 -5.43 5.02 13.00
C TYR A 80 -4.25 4.02 12.94
N HIS A 81 -3.81 3.65 11.74
CA HIS A 81 -2.89 2.54 11.45
C HIS A 81 -1.52 2.63 12.16
N PHE A 82 -1.40 2.12 13.39
CA PHE A 82 -0.19 2.28 14.21
C PHE A 82 0.80 1.12 14.13
N LEU A 83 0.37 -0.10 13.74
CA LEU A 83 1.19 -1.31 13.88
C LEU A 83 2.53 -1.22 13.13
N PHE A 84 2.54 -0.63 11.92
CA PHE A 84 3.75 -0.44 11.14
C PHE A 84 4.76 0.50 11.83
N TYR A 85 4.26 1.59 12.42
CA TYR A 85 5.08 2.57 13.13
C TYR A 85 5.52 2.06 14.51
N ALA A 86 4.70 1.23 15.16
CA ALA A 86 5.10 0.50 16.35
C ALA A 86 6.23 -0.49 16.07
N ALA A 87 6.18 -1.21 14.94
CA ALA A 87 7.27 -2.08 14.51
C ALA A 87 8.56 -1.28 14.25
N ALA A 88 8.47 -0.12 13.59
CA ALA A 88 9.61 0.79 13.45
C ALA A 88 10.12 1.28 14.81
N GLY A 89 9.23 1.58 15.76
CA GLY A 89 9.58 2.00 17.11
C GLY A 89 10.31 0.91 17.90
N VAL A 90 9.88 -0.35 17.77
CA VAL A 90 10.60 -1.51 18.36
C VAL A 90 12.00 -1.65 17.75
N LEU A 91 12.14 -1.49 16.43
CA LEU A 91 13.45 -1.51 15.78
C LEU A 91 14.35 -0.35 16.27
N GLU A 92 13.80 0.84 16.47
CA GLU A 92 14.53 1.96 17.06
C GLU A 92 14.93 1.67 18.52
N LYS A 93 14.02 1.10 19.30
CA LYS A 93 14.25 0.74 20.71
C LYS A 93 15.41 -0.23 20.91
N ILE A 94 15.59 -1.17 19.99
CA ILE A 94 16.71 -2.14 20.02
C ILE A 94 18.02 -1.59 19.44
N GLY A 95 18.07 -0.29 19.08
CA GLY A 95 19.30 0.42 18.74
C GLY A 95 19.46 0.79 17.26
N LEU A 96 18.47 0.52 16.40
CA LEU A 96 18.53 0.95 15.01
C LEU A 96 18.20 2.45 14.90
N ARG A 97 18.95 3.22 14.11
CA ARG A 97 18.61 4.63 13.90
C ARG A 97 17.22 4.75 13.22
N ILE A 98 16.41 5.72 13.65
CA ILE A 98 15.00 5.85 13.24
C ILE A 98 14.76 5.86 11.73
N ASP A 99 15.68 6.44 10.96
CA ASP A 99 15.63 6.45 9.51
C ASP A 99 15.76 5.05 8.93
N PHE A 100 16.71 4.24 9.40
CA PHE A 100 16.82 2.84 9.03
C PHE A 100 15.64 2.01 9.53
N ALA A 101 15.18 2.22 10.77
CA ALA A 101 14.05 1.50 11.35
C ALA A 101 12.78 1.64 10.48
N LEU A 102 12.49 2.85 10.02
CA LEU A 102 11.36 3.10 9.13
C LEU A 102 11.64 2.70 7.68
N ASN A 103 12.82 3.04 7.14
CA ASN A 103 13.17 2.78 5.74
C ASN A 103 13.24 1.28 5.43
N ILE A 104 13.84 0.46 6.29
CA ILE A 104 13.98 -0.98 6.02
C ILE A 104 12.61 -1.64 5.88
N LEU A 105 11.68 -1.35 6.80
CA LEU A 105 10.30 -1.85 6.71
C LEU A 105 9.60 -1.36 5.43
N SER A 106 9.80 -0.10 5.07
CA SER A 106 9.22 0.49 3.86
C SER A 106 9.78 -0.15 2.58
N ILE A 107 11.09 -0.36 2.52
CA ILE A 107 11.81 -0.98 1.40
C ILE A 107 11.28 -2.38 1.17
N PHE A 108 11.22 -3.20 2.22
CA PHE A 108 10.69 -4.56 2.09
C PHE A 108 9.20 -4.58 1.76
N GLY A 109 8.40 -3.70 2.34
CA GLY A 109 6.97 -3.58 2.04
C GLY A 109 6.68 -3.23 0.59
N PHE A 110 7.39 -2.25 0.02
CA PHE A 110 7.20 -1.82 -1.37
C PHE A 110 7.85 -2.79 -2.37
N THR A 111 8.99 -3.38 -2.03
CA THR A 111 9.58 -4.47 -2.82
C THR A 111 8.59 -5.63 -2.93
N PHE A 112 7.98 -6.00 -1.80
CA PHE A 112 6.97 -7.06 -1.78
C PHE A 112 5.74 -6.70 -2.61
N LEU A 113 5.28 -5.45 -2.59
CA LEU A 113 4.20 -4.98 -3.45
C LEU A 113 4.53 -5.12 -4.94
N ILE A 114 5.70 -4.64 -5.38
CA ILE A 114 6.13 -4.74 -6.79
C ILE A 114 6.20 -6.21 -7.23
N LEU A 115 6.80 -7.07 -6.38
CA LEU A 115 6.87 -8.51 -6.64
C LEU A 115 5.48 -9.14 -6.72
N MET A 116 4.56 -8.74 -5.85
CA MET A 116 3.20 -9.27 -5.87
C MET A 116 2.43 -8.82 -7.12
N ILE A 117 2.59 -7.57 -7.56
CA ILE A 117 2.01 -7.11 -8.84
C ILE A 117 2.52 -7.97 -10.00
N PHE A 118 3.83 -8.21 -10.07
CA PHE A 118 4.41 -9.07 -11.09
C PHE A 118 3.87 -10.51 -11.04
N LEU A 119 3.92 -11.14 -9.86
CA LEU A 119 3.51 -12.53 -9.68
C LEU A 119 2.02 -12.73 -9.93
N PHE A 120 1.20 -11.79 -9.46
CA PHE A 120 -0.25 -11.84 -9.62
C PHE A 120 -0.66 -11.68 -11.08
N SER A 121 -0.12 -10.66 -11.78
CA SER A 121 -0.35 -10.48 -13.22
C SER A 121 0.14 -11.68 -14.03
N LYS A 122 1.32 -12.22 -13.71
CA LYS A 122 1.82 -13.45 -14.34
C LYS A 122 0.91 -14.65 -14.09
N GLU A 123 0.31 -14.77 -12.91
CA GLU A 123 -0.60 -15.87 -12.59
C GLU A 123 -1.92 -15.75 -13.35
N ILE A 124 -2.47 -14.54 -13.51
CA ILE A 124 -3.73 -14.34 -14.25
C ILE A 124 -3.51 -14.53 -15.74
N PHE A 125 -2.52 -13.83 -16.32
CA PHE A 125 -2.32 -13.76 -17.77
C PHE A 125 -1.37 -14.83 -18.31
N LYS A 126 -0.76 -15.64 -17.44
CA LYS A 126 0.25 -16.65 -17.78
C LYS A 126 1.43 -16.09 -18.60
N SER A 127 1.70 -14.79 -18.51
CA SER A 127 2.73 -14.08 -19.28
C SER A 127 3.66 -13.30 -18.37
N LYS A 128 4.97 -13.54 -18.50
CA LYS A 128 5.99 -12.76 -17.78
C LYS A 128 6.07 -11.32 -18.29
N ILE A 129 5.81 -11.10 -19.57
CA ILE A 129 5.84 -9.77 -20.17
C ILE A 129 4.71 -8.92 -19.59
N VAL A 130 3.50 -9.48 -19.49
CA VAL A 130 2.37 -8.78 -18.86
C VAL A 130 2.70 -8.43 -17.41
N GLY A 131 3.30 -9.35 -16.66
CA GLY A 131 3.77 -9.05 -15.30
C GLY A 131 4.76 -7.88 -15.24
N ALA A 132 5.73 -7.82 -16.16
CA ALA A 132 6.70 -6.73 -16.22
C ALA A 132 6.05 -5.38 -16.60
N VAL A 133 5.13 -5.40 -17.57
CA VAL A 133 4.37 -4.21 -17.99
C VAL A 133 3.43 -3.72 -16.88
N SER A 134 2.86 -4.61 -16.07
CA SER A 134 2.06 -4.21 -14.89
C SER A 134 2.88 -3.42 -13.87
N ILE A 135 4.16 -3.76 -13.67
CA ILE A 135 5.05 -2.97 -12.81
C ILE A 135 5.25 -1.57 -13.40
N LEU A 136 5.47 -1.49 -14.72
CA LEU A 136 5.62 -0.20 -15.39
C LEU A 136 4.38 0.68 -15.18
N PHE A 137 3.18 0.17 -15.45
CA PHE A 137 1.93 0.93 -15.26
C PHE A 137 1.61 1.24 -13.80
N PHE A 138 2.12 0.46 -12.86
CA PHE A 138 2.01 0.78 -11.45
C PHE A 138 2.92 1.94 -11.03
N ILE A 139 4.18 1.93 -11.49
CA ILE A 139 5.16 2.96 -11.15
C ILE A 139 4.85 4.29 -11.87
N PHE A 140 4.37 4.21 -13.12
CA PHE A 140 3.98 5.36 -13.91
C PHE A 140 2.46 5.58 -13.81
N ASN A 141 2.05 6.61 -13.08
CA ASN A 141 0.67 6.99 -12.85
C ASN A 141 -0.09 7.24 -14.18
N GLY A 142 -1.24 6.58 -14.38
CA GLY A 142 -2.10 6.68 -15.57
C GLY A 142 -3.16 7.79 -15.54
N SER A 143 -3.05 8.73 -14.61
CA SER A 143 -3.93 9.91 -14.49
C SER A 143 -3.75 10.86 -15.66
N LEU A 144 -4.74 11.75 -15.82
CA LEU A 144 -4.74 12.78 -16.85
C LEU A 144 -3.90 14.02 -16.48
N SER A 145 -3.07 13.94 -15.44
CA SER A 145 -2.25 15.06 -14.93
C SER A 145 -1.23 15.58 -15.93
N PHE A 146 -0.85 14.76 -16.93
CA PHE A 146 0.03 15.18 -18.01
C PHE A 146 -0.63 16.22 -18.92
N ILE A 147 -1.97 16.27 -18.99
CA ILE A 147 -2.69 17.29 -19.77
C ILE A 147 -2.39 18.67 -19.21
N GLU A 148 -2.44 18.83 -17.89
CA GLU A 148 -2.11 20.12 -17.24
C GLU A 148 -0.64 20.50 -17.45
N TYR A 149 0.27 19.51 -17.47
CA TYR A 149 1.67 19.73 -17.80
C TYR A 149 1.85 20.33 -19.21
N PHE A 150 1.27 19.69 -20.24
CA PHE A 150 1.42 20.15 -21.62
C PHE A 150 0.61 21.42 -21.92
N LYS A 151 -0.47 21.68 -21.17
CA LYS A 151 -1.19 22.97 -21.24
C LYS A 151 -0.29 24.13 -20.81
N ASN A 152 0.52 23.94 -19.77
CA ASN A 152 1.40 24.97 -19.23
C ASN A 152 2.75 25.08 -19.97
N ASN A 153 3.26 23.98 -20.54
CA ASN A 153 4.59 23.95 -21.16
C ASN A 153 4.57 23.81 -22.69
N GLY A 154 3.40 23.66 -23.32
CA GLY A 154 3.27 23.34 -24.73
C GLY A 154 3.74 21.93 -25.09
N LEU A 155 3.43 21.47 -26.31
CA LEU A 155 3.91 20.19 -26.84
C LEU A 155 5.13 20.44 -27.74
N SER A 156 6.32 20.30 -27.18
CA SER A 156 7.59 20.45 -27.90
C SER A 156 8.63 19.44 -27.40
N LEU A 157 9.72 19.24 -28.15
CA LEU A 157 10.86 18.43 -27.70
C LEU A 157 11.46 18.98 -26.41
N ASP A 158 11.54 20.31 -26.27
CA ASP A 158 12.03 20.96 -25.05
C ASP A 158 11.13 20.63 -23.86
N SER A 159 9.80 20.65 -24.06
CA SER A 159 8.83 20.28 -23.03
C SER A 159 8.95 18.82 -22.59
N LEU A 160 9.40 17.91 -23.47
CA LEU A 160 9.67 16.51 -23.10
C LEU A 160 10.95 16.38 -22.28
N VAL A 161 12.00 17.14 -22.61
CA VAL A 161 13.25 17.15 -21.84
C VAL A 161 13.02 17.73 -20.44
N LEU A 162 12.19 18.77 -20.33
CA LEU A 162 11.85 19.42 -19.05
C LEU A 162 11.21 18.45 -18.03
N ILE A 163 10.55 17.38 -18.47
CA ILE A 163 9.96 16.35 -17.59
C ILE A 163 11.03 15.76 -16.67
N LEU A 164 12.25 15.55 -17.18
CA LEU A 164 13.37 14.95 -16.43
C LEU A 164 13.85 15.84 -15.27
N SER A 165 13.60 17.16 -15.36
CA SER A 165 13.95 18.14 -14.33
C SER A 165 12.77 18.58 -13.47
N ASN A 166 11.58 18.00 -13.69
CA ASN A 166 10.37 18.42 -13.00
C ASN A 166 10.41 18.00 -11.52
N THR A 167 10.29 18.98 -10.62
CA THR A 167 10.29 18.78 -9.17
C THR A 167 8.94 19.11 -8.52
N LYS A 168 7.94 19.48 -9.32
CA LYS A 168 6.61 19.90 -8.85
C LYS A 168 5.53 18.93 -9.34
N PHE A 169 4.45 18.83 -8.58
CA PHE A 169 3.25 18.16 -9.08
C PHE A 169 2.69 18.96 -10.25
N THR A 170 2.34 18.27 -11.34
CA THR A 170 1.78 18.91 -12.54
C THR A 170 0.32 19.32 -12.34
N SER A 171 -0.36 18.64 -11.43
CA SER A 171 -1.69 18.96 -10.90
C SER A 171 -1.78 18.35 -9.51
N PHE A 172 -2.55 18.94 -8.60
CA PHE A 172 -2.84 18.42 -7.26
C PHE A 172 -4.33 18.52 -6.93
N GLY A 173 -5.18 18.36 -7.95
CA GLY A 173 -6.62 18.37 -7.79
C GLY A 173 -7.08 17.23 -6.86
N PRO A 174 -8.17 17.43 -6.09
CA PRO A 174 -9.08 18.58 -6.15
C PRO A 174 -8.64 19.81 -5.32
N TYR A 175 -7.50 19.76 -4.63
CA TYR A 175 -7.12 20.80 -3.66
C TYR A 175 -6.65 22.12 -4.27
N ASP A 176 -6.18 22.10 -5.53
CA ASP A 176 -5.73 23.28 -6.27
C ASP A 176 -6.72 23.72 -7.37
N GLY A 177 -7.91 23.10 -7.44
CA GLY A 177 -8.89 23.32 -8.52
C GLY A 177 -8.51 22.71 -9.87
N GLY A 178 -7.38 22.00 -9.96
CA GLY A 178 -6.87 21.35 -11.17
C GLY A 178 -7.47 19.97 -11.45
N ILE A 179 -6.87 19.24 -12.40
CA ILE A 179 -7.24 17.85 -12.69
C ILE A 179 -6.98 16.99 -11.45
N ILE A 180 -7.94 16.13 -11.09
CA ILE A 180 -7.82 15.25 -9.93
C ILE A 180 -6.66 14.26 -10.16
N SER A 181 -5.65 14.36 -9.32
CA SER A 181 -4.36 13.68 -9.52
C SER A 181 -3.64 13.32 -8.23
N ALA A 182 -4.08 13.89 -7.11
CA ALA A 182 -3.45 13.73 -5.81
C ALA A 182 -3.46 12.26 -5.32
N PHE A 183 -4.39 11.42 -5.82
CA PHE A 183 -4.72 10.11 -5.26
C PHE A 183 -4.03 8.89 -5.87
N TRP A 184 -3.28 9.02 -6.98
CA TRP A 184 -2.73 7.85 -7.69
C TRP A 184 -1.24 7.95 -8.02
N ASN A 185 -0.48 8.73 -7.27
CA ASN A 185 0.96 8.92 -7.49
C ASN A 185 1.81 8.14 -6.48
N LEU A 186 3.11 7.99 -6.79
CA LEU A 186 4.06 7.30 -5.92
C LEU A 186 4.25 7.97 -4.55
N ASN A 187 3.94 9.27 -4.43
CA ASN A 187 4.11 10.01 -3.17
C ASN A 187 3.21 9.46 -2.05
N ILE A 188 2.08 8.82 -2.38
CA ILE A 188 1.22 8.17 -1.39
C ILE A 188 1.98 7.05 -0.67
N TYR A 189 2.79 6.26 -1.39
CA TYR A 189 3.58 5.18 -0.80
C TYR A 189 4.79 5.68 -0.01
N THR A 190 5.26 6.90 -0.28
CA THR A 190 6.33 7.54 0.52
C THR A 190 5.81 8.17 1.80
N ASN A 191 4.57 8.69 1.76
CA ASN A 191 3.92 9.38 2.85
C ASN A 191 3.22 8.40 3.80
N GLN A 192 2.41 7.48 3.25
CA GLN A 192 1.73 6.41 3.97
C GLN A 192 2.51 5.10 3.85
N ARG A 193 3.66 5.02 4.54
CA ARG A 193 4.63 3.93 4.37
C ARG A 193 4.10 2.53 4.67
N HIS A 194 3.07 2.44 5.51
CA HIS A 194 2.39 1.20 5.85
C HIS A 194 1.47 0.66 4.73
N LEU A 195 1.08 1.51 3.76
CA LEU A 195 0.14 1.16 2.69
C LEU A 195 0.70 0.11 1.74
N ALA A 196 1.98 0.24 1.36
CA ALA A 196 2.64 -0.66 0.42
C ALA A 196 2.61 -2.12 0.89
N LEU A 197 3.04 -2.35 2.13
CA LEU A 197 3.01 -3.67 2.77
C LEU A 197 1.58 -4.20 2.87
N SER A 198 0.61 -3.34 3.19
CA SER A 198 -0.80 -3.73 3.30
C SER A 198 -1.37 -4.22 1.97
N TYR A 199 -1.12 -3.51 0.88
CA TYR A 199 -1.54 -3.95 -0.46
C TYR A 199 -0.80 -5.21 -0.91
N ALA A 200 0.49 -5.34 -0.58
CA ALA A 200 1.26 -6.54 -0.88
C ALA A 200 0.66 -7.77 -0.18
N LEU A 201 0.29 -7.64 1.09
CA LEU A 201 -0.38 -8.70 1.85
C LEU A 201 -1.75 -9.06 1.27
N SER A 202 -2.56 -8.07 0.90
CA SER A 202 -3.85 -8.29 0.23
C SER A 202 -3.68 -9.10 -1.05
N LEU A 203 -2.79 -8.66 -1.95
CA LEU A 203 -2.49 -9.38 -3.20
C LEU A 203 -1.93 -10.77 -2.92
N PHE A 204 -1.09 -10.94 -1.90
CA PHE A 204 -0.51 -12.22 -1.53
C PHE A 204 -1.56 -13.22 -1.04
N ILE A 205 -2.52 -12.77 -0.21
CA ILE A 205 -3.64 -13.59 0.24
C ILE A 205 -4.44 -14.09 -0.96
N ILE A 206 -4.83 -13.18 -1.86
CA ILE A 206 -5.61 -13.51 -3.05
C ILE A 206 -4.80 -14.45 -3.97
N PHE A 207 -3.53 -14.13 -4.21
CA PHE A 207 -2.61 -14.94 -5.02
C PHE A 207 -2.51 -16.38 -4.52
N LEU A 208 -2.37 -16.58 -3.21
CA LEU A 208 -2.28 -17.93 -2.64
C LEU A 208 -3.61 -18.68 -2.78
N LEU A 209 -4.74 -18.02 -2.55
CA LEU A 209 -6.07 -18.62 -2.72
C LEU A 209 -6.31 -19.10 -4.16
N LEU A 210 -5.93 -18.30 -5.15
CA LEU A 210 -6.06 -18.67 -6.57
C LEU A 210 -5.23 -19.91 -6.95
N ARG A 211 -4.24 -20.28 -6.13
CA ARG A 211 -3.35 -21.43 -6.38
C ARG A 211 -3.74 -22.67 -5.59
N PHE A 212 -4.91 -22.68 -4.95
CA PHE A 212 -5.43 -23.88 -4.30
C PHE A 212 -5.75 -24.94 -5.34
N LYS A 213 -5.37 -26.19 -5.04
CA LYS A 213 -5.62 -27.34 -5.91
C LYS A 213 -6.53 -28.31 -5.16
N GLU A 214 -7.59 -28.80 -5.80
CA GLU A 214 -8.56 -29.71 -5.19
C GLU A 214 -7.89 -30.97 -4.61
N SER A 215 -6.87 -31.50 -5.28
CA SER A 215 -6.12 -32.67 -4.84
C SER A 215 -5.24 -32.45 -3.59
N GLN A 216 -5.25 -31.25 -2.99
CA GLN A 216 -4.37 -30.88 -1.88
C GLN A 216 -5.16 -30.38 -0.65
N GLU A 217 -6.29 -31.00 -0.33
CA GLU A 217 -7.21 -30.59 0.73
C GLU A 217 -6.52 -30.24 2.06
N HIS A 218 -5.69 -31.15 2.61
CA HIS A 218 -5.00 -30.89 3.88
C HIS A 218 -4.08 -29.65 3.81
N LYS A 219 -3.30 -29.49 2.73
CA LYS A 219 -2.43 -28.32 2.55
C LYS A 219 -3.23 -27.04 2.31
N ASN A 220 -4.39 -27.13 1.67
CA ASN A 220 -5.28 -25.99 1.48
C ASN A 220 -5.86 -25.54 2.81
N PHE A 221 -6.17 -26.47 3.72
CA PHE A 221 -6.62 -26.14 5.07
C PHE A 221 -5.52 -25.41 5.88
N GLU A 222 -4.28 -25.91 5.86
CA GLU A 222 -3.15 -25.23 6.51
C GLU A 222 -2.94 -23.81 5.97
N LYS A 223 -2.97 -23.66 4.64
CA LYS A 223 -2.90 -22.35 3.99
C LYS A 223 -4.08 -21.46 4.41
N THR A 224 -5.28 -22.01 4.50
CA THR A 224 -6.48 -21.27 4.91
C THR A 224 -6.34 -20.69 6.31
N LEU A 225 -5.82 -21.49 7.25
CA LEU A 225 -5.52 -21.04 8.61
C LEU A 225 -4.49 -19.91 8.60
N PHE A 226 -3.37 -20.12 7.90
CA PHE A 226 -2.33 -19.11 7.76
C PHE A 226 -2.86 -17.80 7.16
N LEU A 227 -3.65 -17.88 6.08
CA LEU A 227 -4.24 -16.72 5.40
C LEU A 227 -5.26 -15.98 6.28
N GLY A 228 -6.07 -16.71 7.04
CA GLY A 228 -7.03 -16.12 7.97
C GLY A 228 -6.34 -15.36 9.11
N ILE A 229 -5.30 -15.96 9.70
CA ILE A 229 -4.47 -15.30 10.72
C ILE A 229 -3.78 -14.07 10.15
N LEU A 230 -3.16 -14.20 8.97
CA LEU A 230 -2.46 -13.11 8.30
C LEU A 230 -3.39 -11.93 8.01
N LEU A 231 -4.58 -12.20 7.46
CA LEU A 231 -5.59 -11.17 7.22
C LEU A 231 -6.06 -10.53 8.54
N GLY A 232 -6.37 -11.33 9.55
CA GLY A 232 -6.81 -10.82 10.87
C GLY A 232 -5.76 -9.92 11.54
N LEU A 233 -4.47 -10.28 11.47
CA LEU A 233 -3.37 -9.46 12.01
C LEU A 233 -3.13 -8.18 11.20
N SER A 234 -3.50 -8.16 9.91
CA SER A 234 -3.39 -6.96 9.08
C SER A 234 -4.37 -5.84 9.44
N PHE A 235 -5.36 -6.11 10.30
CA PHE A 235 -6.37 -5.13 10.72
C PHE A 235 -5.74 -3.85 11.28
N MET A 236 -4.79 -3.97 12.21
CA MET A 236 -4.05 -2.83 12.79
C MET A 236 -2.94 -2.28 11.89
N LEU A 237 -2.55 -3.05 10.86
CA LEU A 237 -1.60 -2.58 9.86
C LEU A 237 -2.25 -1.55 8.94
N ASN A 238 -3.43 -1.85 8.42
CA ASN A 238 -4.26 -0.93 7.65
C ASN A 238 -5.72 -1.42 7.58
N MET A 239 -6.61 -0.83 8.38
CA MET A 239 -8.02 -1.21 8.48
C MET A 239 -8.78 -1.06 7.14
N ALA A 240 -8.45 -0.04 6.36
CA ALA A 240 -9.10 0.18 5.06
C ALA A 240 -8.75 -0.96 4.09
N THR A 241 -7.47 -1.35 4.03
CA THR A 241 -6.99 -2.45 3.18
C THR A 241 -7.51 -3.80 3.67
N PHE A 242 -7.59 -3.99 4.98
CA PHE A 242 -8.25 -5.16 5.56
C PHE A 242 -9.69 -5.29 5.06
N LEU A 243 -10.49 -4.22 5.18
CA LEU A 243 -11.89 -4.23 4.77
C LEU A 243 -12.03 -4.43 3.25
N MET A 244 -11.19 -3.75 2.45
CA MET A 244 -11.13 -3.96 1.00
C MET A 244 -10.85 -5.43 0.66
N THR A 245 -9.92 -6.06 1.37
CA THR A 245 -9.58 -7.48 1.17
C THR A 245 -10.76 -8.38 1.53
N VAL A 246 -11.46 -8.11 2.64
CA VAL A 246 -12.68 -8.83 3.03
C VAL A 246 -13.75 -8.73 1.94
N VAL A 247 -14.00 -7.53 1.39
CA VAL A 247 -14.97 -7.33 0.30
C VAL A 247 -14.56 -8.11 -0.95
N ILE A 248 -13.29 -8.03 -1.36
CA ILE A 248 -12.78 -8.78 -2.52
C ILE A 248 -12.96 -10.29 -2.31
N LEU A 249 -12.61 -10.80 -1.13
CA LEU A 249 -12.79 -12.21 -0.80
C LEU A 249 -14.26 -12.62 -0.82
N PHE A 250 -15.16 -11.79 -0.31
CA PHE A 250 -16.60 -12.03 -0.40
C PHE A 250 -17.08 -12.10 -1.86
N CYS A 251 -16.62 -11.18 -2.72
CA CYS A 251 -16.89 -11.25 -4.16
C CYS A 251 -16.32 -12.53 -4.78
N LEU A 252 -15.07 -12.88 -4.48
CA LEU A 252 -14.44 -14.11 -4.98
C LEU A 252 -15.16 -15.37 -4.49
N MET A 253 -15.74 -15.37 -3.30
CA MET A 253 -16.54 -16.48 -2.78
C MET A 253 -17.77 -16.78 -3.66
N VAL A 254 -18.32 -15.76 -4.32
CA VAL A 254 -19.43 -15.90 -5.28
C VAL A 254 -18.95 -16.59 -6.56
N PHE A 255 -17.82 -16.15 -7.11
CA PHE A 255 -17.31 -16.60 -8.42
C PHE A 255 -16.50 -17.91 -8.36
N LEU A 256 -15.71 -18.11 -7.30
CA LEU A 256 -14.78 -19.24 -7.13
C LEU A 256 -15.43 -20.38 -6.34
N LYS A 257 -16.33 -21.12 -7.01
CA LYS A 257 -17.14 -22.19 -6.39
C LYS A 257 -16.28 -23.23 -5.64
N ASN A 258 -15.14 -23.63 -6.19
CA ASN A 258 -14.31 -24.69 -5.64
C ASN A 258 -13.47 -24.21 -4.44
N GLN A 259 -13.27 -22.89 -4.32
CA GLN A 259 -12.51 -22.26 -3.23
C GLN A 259 -13.43 -21.70 -2.13
N ARG A 260 -14.75 -21.72 -2.32
CA ARG A 260 -15.74 -21.07 -1.45
C ARG A 260 -15.57 -21.41 0.03
N THR A 261 -15.44 -22.69 0.36
CA THR A 261 -15.29 -23.15 1.76
C THR A 261 -14.02 -22.58 2.38
N TYR A 262 -12.90 -22.60 1.65
CA TYR A 262 -11.64 -22.04 2.14
C TYR A 262 -11.71 -20.52 2.31
N ILE A 263 -12.34 -19.82 1.37
CA ILE A 263 -12.54 -18.37 1.48
C ILE A 263 -13.39 -18.04 2.72
N PHE A 264 -14.51 -18.76 2.93
CA PHE A 264 -15.35 -18.59 4.11
C PHE A 264 -14.56 -18.82 5.41
N LEU A 265 -13.78 -19.90 5.48
CA LEU A 265 -12.94 -20.19 6.66
C LEU A 265 -11.85 -19.13 6.87
N THR A 266 -11.20 -18.65 5.81
CA THR A 266 -10.24 -17.52 5.91
C THR A 266 -10.92 -16.27 6.49
N LEU A 267 -12.12 -15.92 6.02
CA LEU A 267 -12.88 -14.78 6.54
C LEU A 267 -13.31 -14.98 8.00
N LEU A 268 -13.76 -16.18 8.36
CA LEU A 268 -14.14 -16.51 9.73
C LEU A 268 -12.96 -16.36 10.70
N ILE A 269 -11.82 -16.94 10.35
CA ILE A 269 -10.59 -16.88 11.16
C ILE A 269 -10.11 -15.42 11.25
N ALA A 270 -10.09 -14.70 10.13
CA ALA A 270 -9.72 -13.29 10.12
C ALA A 270 -10.63 -12.46 11.05
N GLY A 271 -11.94 -12.69 11.02
CA GLY A 271 -12.91 -12.05 11.90
C GLY A 271 -12.63 -12.33 13.38
N ILE A 272 -12.36 -13.59 13.75
CA ILE A 272 -12.01 -13.99 15.12
C ILE A 272 -10.73 -13.27 15.59
N ILE A 273 -9.68 -13.23 14.75
CA ILE A 273 -8.40 -12.60 15.09
C ILE A 273 -8.50 -11.07 15.13
N SER A 274 -9.32 -10.46 14.26
CA SER A 274 -9.53 -9.01 14.24
C SER A 274 -10.49 -8.52 15.33
N LEU A 275 -11.35 -9.37 15.88
CA LEU A 275 -12.37 -8.95 16.84
C LEU A 275 -11.78 -8.31 18.12
N PRO A 276 -10.78 -8.89 18.81
CA PRO A 276 -10.16 -8.24 19.96
C PRO A 276 -9.50 -6.89 19.61
N GLN A 277 -8.93 -6.79 18.41
CA GLN A 277 -8.32 -5.56 17.89
C GLN A 277 -9.39 -4.48 17.65
N TYR A 278 -10.53 -4.84 17.07
CA TYR A 278 -11.67 -3.96 16.88
C TYR A 278 -12.24 -3.49 18.24
N LEU A 279 -12.47 -4.41 19.17
CA LEU A 279 -12.97 -4.09 20.50
C LEU A 279 -12.02 -3.16 21.27
N PHE A 280 -10.71 -3.28 21.05
CA PHE A 280 -9.73 -2.35 21.61
C PHE A 280 -9.93 -0.91 21.11
N ILE A 281 -10.15 -0.71 19.80
CA ILE A 281 -10.37 0.62 19.21
C ILE A 281 -11.67 1.26 19.71
N GLN A 282 -12.68 0.44 20.02
CA GLN A 282 -14.00 0.91 20.46
C GLN A 282 -14.07 1.28 21.95
N LYS A 283 -12.97 1.18 22.71
CA LYS A 283 -12.96 1.50 24.15
C LYS A 283 -13.24 2.98 24.45
N ASP A 284 -12.93 3.88 23.52
CA ASP A 284 -13.25 5.30 23.66
C ASP A 284 -14.59 5.61 23.01
N ALA A 285 -15.40 6.45 23.67
CA ALA A 285 -16.63 6.98 23.12
C ALA A 285 -16.37 7.63 21.75
N SER A 286 -16.81 6.95 20.69
CA SER A 286 -16.93 7.53 19.36
C SER A 286 -18.30 7.21 18.81
N ASP A 287 -19.01 8.24 18.37
CA ASP A 287 -20.24 8.09 17.61
C ASP A 287 -19.89 7.47 16.25
N PHE A 288 -19.93 6.14 16.18
CA PHE A 288 -19.77 5.42 14.92
C PHE A 288 -21.07 5.52 14.13
N ASN A 289 -21.11 6.45 13.19
CA ASN A 289 -22.22 6.56 12.23
C ASN A 289 -21.76 6.06 10.87
N ILE A 290 -22.43 5.02 10.36
CA ILE A 290 -22.24 4.57 8.98
C ILE A 290 -22.94 5.58 8.08
N ILE A 291 -22.15 6.37 7.37
CA ILE A 291 -22.64 7.34 6.38
C ILE A 291 -22.23 6.85 5.00
N ILE A 292 -23.20 6.67 4.12
CA ILE A 292 -22.93 6.36 2.71
C ILE A 292 -22.69 7.69 1.99
N ASN A 293 -21.44 7.96 1.65
CA ASN A 293 -21.05 9.11 0.83
C ASN A 293 -20.44 8.63 -0.49
N THR A 294 -21.27 8.50 -1.52
CA THR A 294 -20.84 8.09 -2.87
C THR A 294 -20.15 9.21 -3.64
N GLY A 295 -20.29 10.46 -3.21
CA GLY A 295 -19.68 11.61 -3.87
C GLY A 295 -18.22 11.83 -3.51
N TYR A 296 -17.71 11.20 -2.44
CA TYR A 296 -16.39 11.44 -1.85
C TYR A 296 -16.12 12.95 -1.62
N LEU A 297 -15.52 13.65 -2.59
CA LEU A 297 -15.21 15.09 -2.55
C LEU A 297 -16.06 15.93 -3.51
N ILE A 298 -17.11 15.38 -4.11
CA ILE A 298 -18.01 16.11 -5.00
C ILE A 298 -18.97 16.96 -4.16
N GLU A 299 -18.89 18.30 -4.30
CA GLU A 299 -19.74 19.24 -3.58
C GLU A 299 -21.23 19.14 -3.98
N ASN A 300 -21.52 18.98 -5.27
CA ASN A 300 -22.87 18.88 -5.82
C ASN A 300 -23.05 17.54 -6.54
N LEU A 301 -23.46 16.51 -5.79
CA LEU A 301 -23.59 15.16 -6.33
C LEU A 301 -24.69 15.11 -7.41
N SER A 302 -24.25 14.95 -8.66
CA SER A 302 -25.08 14.65 -9.82
C SER A 302 -24.43 13.52 -10.62
N LEU A 303 -25.17 12.81 -11.46
CA LEU A 303 -24.61 11.74 -12.28
C LEU A 303 -23.45 12.26 -13.17
N GLY A 304 -23.61 13.46 -13.74
CA GLY A 304 -22.58 14.10 -14.56
C GLY A 304 -21.32 14.44 -13.75
N ASN A 305 -21.48 15.04 -12.56
CA ASN A 305 -20.35 15.37 -11.69
C ASN A 305 -19.65 14.11 -11.17
N PHE A 306 -20.40 13.05 -10.87
CA PHE A 306 -19.87 11.74 -10.47
C PHE A 306 -19.01 11.13 -11.58
N ILE A 307 -19.54 11.02 -12.80
CA ILE A 307 -18.81 10.47 -13.94
C ILE A 307 -17.56 11.30 -14.22
N ASN A 308 -17.68 12.63 -14.26
CA ASN A 308 -16.55 13.53 -14.52
C ASN A 308 -15.48 13.43 -13.42
N TYR A 309 -15.87 13.37 -12.14
CA TYR A 309 -14.94 13.23 -11.03
C TYR A 309 -14.14 11.92 -11.13
N TRP A 310 -14.82 10.78 -11.30
CA TRP A 310 -14.15 9.48 -11.37
C TRP A 310 -13.35 9.29 -12.66
N PHE A 311 -13.81 9.84 -13.79
CA PHE A 311 -13.03 9.86 -15.02
C PHE A 311 -11.75 10.68 -14.86
N ARG A 312 -11.81 11.86 -14.25
CA ARG A 312 -10.62 12.67 -13.96
C ARG A 312 -9.68 11.98 -12.98
N ASN A 313 -10.24 11.34 -11.95
CA ASN A 313 -9.48 10.66 -10.89
C ASN A 313 -8.75 9.42 -11.43
N LEU A 314 -9.44 8.53 -12.14
CA LEU A 314 -8.89 7.27 -12.60
C LEU A 314 -8.20 7.39 -13.96
N GLY A 315 -8.56 8.37 -14.78
CA GLY A 315 -7.95 8.60 -16.08
C GLY A 315 -7.95 7.36 -16.97
N LEU A 316 -6.77 6.97 -17.44
CA LEU A 316 -6.60 5.80 -18.31
C LEU A 316 -6.80 4.47 -17.58
N HIS A 317 -6.87 4.45 -16.25
CA HIS A 317 -7.14 3.22 -15.49
C HIS A 317 -8.59 2.69 -15.67
N LEU A 318 -9.48 3.47 -16.30
CA LEU A 318 -10.87 3.07 -16.59
C LEU A 318 -11.04 2.26 -17.88
N ILE A 319 -10.01 2.17 -18.72
CA ILE A 319 -10.06 1.55 -20.06
C ILE A 319 -9.14 0.33 -20.08
#